data_AF-A0A1B1AD00-F1
#
_entry.id   AF-A0A1B1AD00-F1
#
_cell.length_a   1.000
_cell.length_b   1.000
_cell.length_c   1.000
_cell.angle_alpha   90.00
_cell.angle_beta   90.00
_cell.angle_gamma   90.00
#
_symmetry.space_group_name_H-M   'P 1'
#
loop_
_entity.id
_entity.type
_entity.pdbx_description
1 polymer ?
#
loop_
_entity_poly.entity_id
_entity_poly.type
_entity_poly.pdbx_seq_one_letter_code
_entity_poly.pdbx_strand_id
1 'polypeptide(L)'
;MHRQLTAPIKIAPLESAGAPQIIKFVNFTSASDSRLEVHINRAEVGCVRDSHGKTIILFHAITATETVIGSLATVVAALEQTR
;
A
#
# COMPACT_ATOMS: atom_id res chain seq x y z
N MET A 1 -21.91 25.28 54.30
CA MET A 1 -21.88 25.45 52.84
C MET A 1 -20.82 24.52 52.26
N HIS A 2 -21.21 23.41 51.64
CA HIS A 2 -20.28 22.49 50.96
C HIS A 2 -20.93 22.11 49.63
N ARG A 3 -20.31 22.49 48.51
CA ARG A 3 -20.74 22.10 47.16
C ARG A 3 -19.98 20.84 46.76
N GLN A 4 -20.69 19.72 46.68
CA GLN A 4 -20.19 18.47 46.14
C GLN A 4 -20.34 18.52 44.61
N LEU A 5 -19.22 18.65 43.90
CA LEU A 5 -19.16 18.50 42.44
C LEU A 5 -18.89 17.03 42.13
N THR A 6 -19.89 16.29 41.65
CA THR A 6 -19.70 14.94 41.11
C THR A 6 -20.39 14.87 39.76
N ALA A 7 -19.62 15.11 38.69
CA ALA A 7 -20.01 14.72 37.35
C ALA A 7 -19.42 13.32 37.07
N PRO A 8 -20.20 12.36 36.55
CA PRO A 8 -19.67 11.05 36.20
C PRO A 8 -18.78 11.17 34.96
N ILE A 9 -17.57 10.60 35.02
CA ILE A 9 -16.67 10.46 33.87
C ILE A 9 -17.34 9.50 32.89
N LYS A 10 -17.89 10.03 31.80
CA LYS A 10 -18.41 9.22 30.69
C LYS A 10 -17.21 8.77 29.84
N ILE A 11 -16.73 7.54 30.09
CA ILE A 11 -15.73 6.90 29.23
C ILE A 11 -16.43 6.57 27.91
N ALA A 12 -16.18 7.36 26.87
CA ALA A 12 -16.59 6.98 25.52
C ALA A 12 -15.79 5.73 25.11
N PRO A 13 -16.40 4.74 24.44
CA PRO A 13 -15.65 3.61 23.91
C PRO A 13 -14.64 4.14 22.89
N LEU A 14 -13.37 3.71 23.02
CA LEU A 14 -12.36 3.91 21.99
C LEU A 14 -12.88 3.25 20.71
N GLU A 15 -13.41 4.03 19.77
CA GLU A 15 -13.77 3.53 18.46
C GLU A 15 -12.53 2.92 17.80
N SER A 16 -12.63 1.61 17.57
CA SER A 16 -11.75 0.74 16.77
C SER A 16 -10.49 1.42 16.24
N ALA A 17 -9.37 1.22 16.95
CA ALA A 17 -8.06 1.24 16.29
C ALA A 17 -8.20 0.35 15.03
N GLY A 18 -7.98 0.94 13.86
CA GLY A 18 -8.36 0.37 12.57
C GLY A 18 -7.97 -1.10 12.46
N ALA A 19 -8.85 -1.90 11.85
CA ALA A 19 -8.59 -3.30 11.57
C ALA A 19 -7.17 -3.47 10.99
N PRO A 20 -6.41 -4.52 11.37
CA PRO A 20 -5.10 -4.76 10.80
C PRO A 20 -5.24 -4.84 9.28
N GLN A 21 -4.75 -3.82 8.58
CA GLN A 21 -4.68 -3.82 7.13
C GLN A 21 -3.68 -4.93 6.79
N ILE A 22 -4.16 -6.03 6.24
CA ILE A 22 -3.28 -7.09 5.75
C ILE A 22 -2.48 -6.47 4.61
N ILE A 23 -1.22 -6.13 4.88
CA ILE A 23 -0.31 -5.60 3.88
C ILE A 23 0.06 -6.76 2.97
N LYS A 24 -0.47 -6.75 1.75
CA LYS A 24 -0.20 -7.79 0.77
C LYS A 24 0.79 -7.25 -0.27
N PHE A 25 1.96 -7.89 -0.32
CA PHE A 25 3.04 -7.57 -1.25
C PHE A 25 2.97 -8.47 -2.48
N VAL A 26 3.35 -7.90 -3.63
CA VAL A 26 3.52 -8.63 -4.89
C VAL A 26 4.96 -8.48 -5.32
N ASN A 27 5.57 -9.59 -5.72
CA ASN A 27 6.98 -9.62 -6.11
C ASN A 27 7.12 -9.47 -7.62
N PHE A 28 8.09 -8.65 -8.03
CA PHE A 28 8.50 -8.53 -9.42
C PHE A 28 10.03 -8.55 -9.52
N THR A 29 10.56 -8.78 -10.71
CA THR A 29 11.99 -8.58 -10.99
C THR A 29 12.23 -7.15 -11.43
N SER A 30 13.24 -6.47 -10.88
CA SER A 30 13.60 -5.13 -11.35
C SER A 30 14.12 -5.17 -12.78
N ALA A 31 13.73 -4.17 -13.57
CA ALA A 31 14.20 -4.02 -14.94
C ALA A 31 15.54 -3.28 -15.05
N SER A 32 16.03 -2.73 -13.92
CA SER A 32 17.34 -2.09 -13.80
C SER A 32 18.42 -3.12 -13.42
N ASP A 33 18.07 -4.11 -12.61
CA ASP A 33 18.92 -5.26 -12.27
C ASP A 33 18.06 -6.52 -12.12
N SER A 34 18.26 -7.48 -13.02
CA SER A 34 17.49 -8.73 -13.03
C SER A 34 17.81 -9.68 -11.89
N ARG A 35 18.83 -9.38 -11.07
CA ARG A 35 19.16 -10.12 -9.85
C ARG A 35 18.39 -9.62 -8.63
N LEU A 36 17.70 -8.48 -8.75
CA LEU A 36 16.93 -7.89 -7.68
C LEU A 36 15.44 -8.23 -7.80
N GLU A 37 14.87 -8.67 -6.69
CA GLU A 37 13.42 -8.80 -6.51
C GLU A 37 12.90 -7.54 -5.82
N VAL A 38 11.81 -6.97 -6.35
CA VAL A 38 11.12 -5.82 -5.77
C VAL A 38 9.79 -6.27 -5.18
N HIS A 39 9.55 -5.91 -3.93
CA HIS A 39 8.33 -6.24 -3.20
C HIS A 39 7.45 -5.01 -3.15
N ILE A 40 6.31 -5.08 -3.83
CA ILE A 40 5.44 -3.92 -4.05
C ILE A 40 4.15 -4.10 -3.26
N ASN A 41 3.91 -3.19 -2.33
CA ASN A 41 2.62 -3.08 -1.64
C ASN A 41 1.60 -2.47 -2.61
N ARG A 42 0.53 -3.22 -2.94
CA ARG A 42 -0.54 -2.72 -3.82
C ARG A 42 -1.13 -1.40 -3.32
N ALA A 43 -1.26 -1.23 -2.01
CA ALA A 43 -1.88 -0.03 -1.43
C ALA A 43 -1.07 1.25 -1.72
N GLU A 44 0.22 1.12 -2.03
CA GLU A 44 1.11 2.24 -2.34
C GLU A 44 1.21 2.53 -3.83
N VAL A 45 0.62 1.70 -4.70
CA VAL A 45 0.69 1.86 -6.17
C VAL A 45 -0.33 2.87 -6.66
N GLY A 46 0.18 3.99 -7.19
CA GLY A 46 -0.56 5.11 -7.80
C GLY A 46 -1.04 4.80 -9.19
N CYS A 47 -0.12 4.44 -10.06
CA CYS A 47 -0.44 4.02 -11.40
C CYS A 47 0.63 3.09 -11.97
N VAL A 48 0.26 2.37 -13.02
CA VAL A 48 1.12 1.45 -13.75
C VAL A 48 1.11 1.87 -15.21
N ARG A 49 2.29 1.97 -15.83
CA ARG A 49 2.46 2.44 -17.22
C ARG A 49 3.33 1.49 -18.01
N ASP A 50 2.99 1.26 -19.27
CA ASP A 50 3.86 0.54 -20.20
C ASP A 50 5.04 1.42 -20.64
N SER A 51 6.21 0.81 -20.83
CA SER A 51 7.40 1.46 -21.37
C SER A 51 8.27 0.44 -22.11
N HIS A 52 8.18 0.44 -23.45
CA HIS A 52 9.04 -0.35 -24.33
C HIS A 52 9.16 -1.85 -23.95
N GLY A 53 8.06 -2.48 -23.54
CA GLY A 53 8.03 -3.89 -23.13
C GLY A 53 8.44 -4.16 -21.68
N LYS A 54 8.66 -3.09 -20.89
CA LYS A 54 8.77 -3.10 -19.43
C LYS A 54 7.59 -2.33 -18.84
N THR A 55 7.42 -2.45 -17.53
CA THR A 55 6.34 -1.76 -16.83
C THR A 55 6.88 -0.83 -15.75
N ILE A 56 6.44 0.43 -15.75
CA ILE A 56 6.79 1.43 -14.73
C ILE A 56 5.65 1.51 -13.70
N ILE A 57 6.01 1.43 -12.43
CA ILE A 57 5.10 1.55 -11.29
C ILE A 57 5.40 2.87 -10.60
N LEU A 58 4.37 3.70 -10.42
CA LEU A 58 4.44 4.98 -9.73
C LEU A 58 3.76 4.84 -8.38
N PHE A 59 4.40 5.31 -7.31
CA PHE A 59 3.86 5.22 -5.95
C PHE A 59 3.10 6.49 -5.54
N HIS A 60 2.03 6.38 -4.74
CA HIS A 60 1.22 7.54 -4.31
C HIS A 60 1.98 8.48 -3.39
N ALA A 61 2.74 7.93 -2.44
CA ALA A 61 3.24 8.66 -1.28
C ALA A 61 4.62 9.32 -1.48
N ILE A 62 5.33 8.97 -2.56
CA ILE A 62 6.70 9.40 -2.81
C ILE A 62 6.93 9.64 -4.31
N THR A 63 7.84 10.54 -4.66
CA THR A 63 8.29 10.75 -6.05
C THR A 63 9.24 9.64 -6.53
N ALA A 64 8.94 8.39 -6.18
CA ALA A 64 9.70 7.23 -6.61
C ALA A 64 8.93 6.47 -7.69
N THR A 65 9.68 5.83 -8.56
CA THR A 65 9.16 4.94 -9.59
C THR A 65 10.03 3.70 -9.64
N GLU A 66 9.42 2.53 -9.75
CA GLU A 66 10.13 1.28 -10.00
C GLU A 66 9.82 0.81 -11.42
N THR A 67 10.82 0.30 -12.14
CA THR A 67 10.57 -0.33 -13.44
C THR A 67 10.77 -1.82 -13.30
N VAL A 68 9.76 -2.60 -13.63
CA VAL A 68 9.76 -4.05 -13.48
C VAL A 68 9.75 -4.76 -14.82
N ILE A 69 10.29 -5.97 -14.83
CA ILE A 69 10.21 -6.88 -15.98
C ILE A 69 8.79 -7.45 -16.03
N GLY A 70 8.18 -7.38 -17.22
CA GLY A 70 6.85 -7.92 -17.46
C GLY A 70 5.97 -6.93 -18.23
N SER A 71 4.95 -7.47 -18.87
CA SER A 71 3.95 -6.66 -19.58
C SER A 71 3.02 -5.95 -18.61
N LEU A 72 2.46 -4.81 -19.03
CA LEU A 72 1.49 -4.04 -18.26
C LEU A 72 0.33 -4.93 -17.77
N ALA A 73 -0.23 -5.77 -18.65
CA ALA A 73 -1.35 -6.65 -18.32
C ALA A 73 -0.99 -7.65 -17.21
N THR A 74 0.20 -8.24 -17.27
CA THR A 74 0.68 -9.19 -16.25
C THR A 74 0.87 -8.49 -14.90
N VAL A 75 1.46 -7.30 -14.90
CA VAL A 75 1.73 -6.54 -13.67
C VAL A 75 0.43 -6.09 -13.01
N VAL A 76 -0.53 -5.56 -13.79
CA VAL A 76 -1.85 -5.17 -13.28
C VAL A 76 -2.59 -6.37 -12.71
N ALA A 77 -2.62 -7.50 -13.43
CA ALA A 77 -3.29 -8.71 -12.96
C ALA A 77 -2.69 -9.23 -11.64
N ALA A 78 -1.36 -9.25 -11.51
CA ALA A 78 -0.68 -9.68 -10.28
C ALA A 78 -1.01 -8.75 -9.10
N LEU A 79 -1.03 -7.43 -9.34
CA LEU A 79 -1.46 -6.48 -8.32
C LEU A 79 -2.93 -6.73 -7.93
N GLU A 80 -3.82 -7.09 -8.85
CA GLU A 80 -5.26 -7.28 -8.61
C GLU A 80 -5.66 -8.61 -7.98
N GLN A 81 -4.91 -9.68 -8.23
CA GLN A 81 -5.10 -10.99 -7.57
C GLN A 81 -4.99 -10.90 -6.05
N THR A 82 -4.34 -9.86 -5.58
CA THR A 82 -4.06 -9.58 -4.18
C THR A 82 -5.28 -8.96 -3.46
N ARG A 83 -6.47 -8.92 -4.07
CA ARG A 83 -7.68 -8.38 -3.43
C ARG A 83 -8.20 -9.28 -2.31
#